data_AF-A0A3D2AAM6-F1
#
_entry.id   AF-A0A3D2AAM6-F1
#
_cell.length_a   1.000
_cell.length_b   1.000
_cell.length_c   1.000
_cell.angle_alpha   90.00
_cell.angle_beta   90.00
_cell.angle_gamma   90.00
#
_symmetry.space_group_name_H-M   'P 1'
#
loop_
_entity.id
_entity.type
_entity.pdbx_description
1 polymer ?
#
loop_
_entity_poly.entity_id
_entity_poly.type
_entity_poly.pdbx_seq_one_letter_code
_entity_poly.pdbx_strand_id
1 'polypeptide(L)'
;MLNAIINWAVPFLFGGAVAFITTLLVKNKAYKDGLRCLLRAEIIRAYDKYTERGEIPIYAKEALEKEYKSYHNLGGNDVATDLYNETMKLKVRK
;
A
#
# COMPACT_ATOMS: atom_id res chain seq x y z
N MET A 1 -36.84 -27.78 -23.40
CA MET A 1 -35.65 -27.13 -24.00
C MET A 1 -35.17 -25.93 -23.19
N LEU A 2 -36.05 -25.00 -22.80
CA LEU A 2 -35.69 -23.81 -22.00
C LEU A 2 -34.98 -24.13 -20.67
N ASN A 3 -35.47 -25.11 -19.92
CA ASN A 3 -34.89 -25.51 -18.62
C ASN A 3 -33.47 -26.08 -18.73
N ALA A 4 -33.14 -26.76 -19.84
CA ALA A 4 -31.81 -27.31 -20.07
C ALA A 4 -30.79 -26.19 -20.38
N ILE A 5 -31.22 -25.17 -21.12
CA ILE A 5 -30.39 -23.98 -21.43
C ILE A 5 -30.11 -23.19 -20.14
N ILE A 6 -31.13 -22.98 -19.30
CA ILE A 6 -30.97 -22.26 -18.03
C ILE A 6 -30.03 -23.01 -17.09
N ASN A 7 -30.21 -24.33 -16.92
CA ASN A 7 -29.36 -25.13 -16.03
C ASN A 7 -27.89 -25.19 -16.45
N TRP A 8 -27.57 -24.97 -17.72
CA TRP A 8 -26.19 -24.94 -18.20
C TRP A 8 -25.60 -23.52 -18.22
N ALA A 9 -26.40 -22.53 -18.62
CA ALA A 9 -25.99 -21.13 -18.67
C ALA A 9 -25.76 -20.55 -17.27
N VAL A 10 -26.55 -20.95 -16.27
CA VAL A 10 -26.42 -20.44 -14.88
C VAL A 10 -25.06 -20.81 -14.26
N PRO A 11 -24.62 -22.08 -14.20
CA PRO A 11 -23.30 -22.44 -13.71
C PRO A 11 -22.16 -21.80 -14.51
N PHE A 12 -22.31 -21.65 -15.82
CA PHE A 12 -21.31 -21.02 -16.68
C PHE A 12 -21.12 -19.54 -16.35
N LEU A 13 -22.21 -18.80 -16.17
CA LEU A 13 -22.18 -17.38 -15.78
C LEU A 13 -21.60 -17.19 -14.37
N PHE A 14 -22.03 -18.01 -13.40
CA PHE A 14 -21.50 -17.94 -12.04
C PHE A 14 -20.02 -18.34 -11.95
N GLY A 15 -19.61 -19.39 -12.69
CA GLY A 15 -18.20 -19.79 -12.77
C GLY A 15 -17.32 -18.71 -13.41
N GLY A 16 -17.78 -18.10 -14.51
CA GLY A 16 -17.11 -16.98 -15.15
C GLY A 16 -17.02 -15.75 -14.24
N ALA A 17 -18.09 -15.43 -13.52
CA ALA A 17 -18.11 -14.32 -12.56
C ALA A 17 -17.12 -14.54 -11.41
N VAL A 18 -17.06 -15.74 -10.83
CA VAL A 18 -16.09 -16.07 -9.76
C VAL A 18 -14.65 -16.01 -10.28
N ALA A 19 -14.38 -16.56 -11.47
CA ALA A 19 -13.05 -16.47 -12.10
C ALA A 19 -12.63 -15.02 -12.36
N PHE A 20 -13.57 -14.17 -12.79
CA PHE A 20 -13.30 -12.76 -13.00
C PHE A 20 -13.00 -12.02 -11.68
N ILE A 21 -13.82 -12.23 -10.64
CA ILE A 21 -13.62 -11.62 -9.32
C ILE A 21 -12.28 -12.05 -8.71
N THR A 22 -11.96 -13.35 -8.74
CA THR A 22 -10.69 -13.87 -8.21
C THR A 22 -9.49 -13.27 -8.93
N THR A 23 -9.54 -13.14 -10.25
CA THR A 23 -8.49 -12.49 -11.04
C THR A 23 -8.30 -11.02 -10.65
N LEU A 24 -9.40 -10.27 -10.43
CA LEU A 24 -9.33 -8.88 -9.97
C LEU A 24 -8.72 -8.76 -8.56
N LEU A 25 -9.07 -9.68 -7.66
CA LEU A 25 -8.52 -9.70 -6.30
C LEU A 25 -7.01 -9.96 -6.30
N VAL A 26 -6.54 -10.89 -7.12
CA VAL A 26 -5.10 -11.20 -7.26
C VAL A 26 -4.34 -10.00 -7.80
N LYS A 27 -4.86 -9.34 -8.85
CA LYS A 27 -4.26 -8.12 -9.39
C LYS A 27 -4.19 -7.01 -8.35
N ASN A 28 -5.29 -6.76 -7.64
CA ASN A 28 -5.35 -5.76 -6.57
C ASN A 28 -4.33 -6.04 -5.46
N LYS A 29 -4.10 -7.31 -5.11
CA LYS A 29 -3.06 -7.69 -4.15
C LYS A 29 -1.67 -7.30 -4.64
N ALA A 30 -1.33 -7.65 -5.88
CA ALA A 30 -0.03 -7.29 -6.48
C ALA A 30 0.19 -5.76 -6.53
N TYR A 31 -0.85 -4.97 -6.85
CA TYR A 31 -0.77 -3.51 -6.80
C TYR A 31 -0.53 -2.98 -5.38
N LYS A 32 -1.25 -3.51 -4.38
CA LYS A 32 -1.06 -3.11 -2.97
C LYS A 32 0.35 -3.43 -2.48
N ASP A 33 0.88 -4.60 -2.83
CA ASP A 33 2.23 -5.02 -2.46
C ASP A 33 3.28 -4.13 -3.14
N GLY A 34 3.10 -3.81 -4.43
CA GLY A 34 3.98 -2.89 -5.16
C GLY A 34 3.99 -1.48 -4.57
N LEU A 35 2.81 -0.91 -4.28
CA LEU A 35 2.69 0.40 -3.62
C LEU A 35 3.33 0.40 -2.24
N ARG A 36 3.15 -0.67 -1.46
CA ARG A 36 3.78 -0.83 -0.15
C ARG A 36 5.30 -0.80 -0.25
N CYS A 37 5.89 -1.50 -1.23
CA CYS A 37 7.34 -1.48 -1.47
C CYS A 37 7.86 -0.09 -1.84
N LEU A 38 7.12 0.66 -2.67
CA LEU A 38 7.50 2.01 -3.06
C LEU A 38 7.46 2.99 -1.88
N LEU A 39 6.38 2.96 -1.09
CA LEU A 39 6.25 3.80 0.10
C LEU A 39 7.32 3.46 1.14
N ARG A 40 7.62 2.16 1.33
CA ARG A 40 8.72 1.72 2.19
C ARG A 40 10.06 2.29 1.73
N ALA A 41 10.36 2.24 0.43
CA ALA A 41 11.59 2.80 -0.09
C ALA A 41 11.68 4.31 0.11
N GLU A 42 10.56 5.04 -0.01
CA GLU A 42 10.52 6.48 0.25
C GLU A 42 10.77 6.82 1.72
N ILE A 43 10.15 6.08 2.66
CA ILE A 43 10.39 6.27 4.10
C ILE A 43 11.86 6.06 4.45
N ILE A 44 12.51 5.03 3.88
CA ILE A 44 13.95 4.77 4.07
C ILE A 44 14.77 5.94 3.51
N ARG A 45 14.48 6.40 2.29
CA ARG A 45 15.17 7.56 1.68
C ARG A 45 15.01 8.83 2.50
N ALA A 46 13.82 9.08 3.04
CA ALA A 46 13.56 10.22 3.90
C ALA A 46 14.36 10.12 5.20
N TYR A 47 14.37 8.95 5.83
CA TYR A 47 15.17 8.69 7.02
C TYR A 47 16.65 8.97 6.78
N ASP A 48 17.26 8.39 5.74
CA ASP A 48 18.69 8.58 5.45
C ASP A 48 19.00 10.08 5.24
N LYS A 49 18.20 10.76 4.41
CA LYS A 49 18.39 12.16 4.05
C LYS A 49 18.27 13.13 5.22
N TYR A 50 17.31 12.92 6.12
CA TYR A 50 17.03 13.86 7.21
C TYR A 50 17.81 13.51 8.49
N THR A 51 18.12 12.23 8.71
CA THR A 51 18.96 11.80 9.84
C THR A 51 20.39 12.31 9.69
N GLU A 52 20.96 12.27 8.48
CA GLU A 52 22.27 12.88 8.20
C GLU A 52 22.32 14.39 8.52
N ARG A 53 21.19 15.08 8.36
CA ARG A 53 21.08 16.53 8.61
C ARG A 53 20.75 16.87 10.05
N GLY A 54 20.21 15.92 10.83
CA GLY A 54 19.72 16.13 12.19
C GLY A 54 18.46 17.01 12.30
N GLU A 55 17.87 17.38 11.17
CA GLU A 55 16.69 18.25 11.09
C GLU A 55 15.79 17.87 9.90
N ILE A 56 14.49 18.05 10.07
CA ILE A 56 13.48 17.81 9.04
C ILE A 56 12.67 19.08 8.76
N PRO A 57 12.52 19.51 7.49
CA PRO A 57 11.62 20.61 7.12
C PRO A 57 10.17 20.28 7.46
N ILE A 58 9.37 21.28 7.83
CA ILE A 58 7.96 21.06 8.20
C ILE A 58 7.14 20.36 7.10
N TYR A 59 7.34 20.75 5.84
CA TYR A 59 6.64 20.14 4.69
C TYR A 59 7.01 18.67 4.51
N ALA A 60 8.27 18.31 4.77
CA ALA A 60 8.75 16.94 4.61
C ALA A 60 8.22 16.05 5.74
N LYS A 61 8.06 16.61 6.94
CA LYS A 61 7.44 15.92 8.07
C LYS A 61 5.98 15.58 7.79
N GLU A 62 5.20 16.54 7.30
CA GLU A 62 3.80 16.30 6.92
C GLU A 62 3.66 15.33 5.74
N ALA A 63 4.55 15.40 4.76
CA ALA A 63 4.57 14.47 3.63
C ALA A 63 4.84 13.04 4.10
N LEU A 64 5.89 12.86 4.92
CA LEU A 64 6.28 11.56 5.46
C LEU A 64 5.20 10.96 6.38
N GLU A 65 4.45 11.77 7.12
CA GLU A 65 3.29 11.30 7.89
C GLU A 65 2.18 10.72 7.00
N LYS A 66 1.85 11.39 5.89
CA LYS A 66 0.83 10.91 4.94
C LYS A 66 1.28 9.64 4.22
N GLU A 67 2.55 9.57 3.85
CA GLU A 67 3.17 8.38 3.26
C GLU A 67 3.12 7.21 4.22
N TYR A 68 3.57 7.40 5.46
CA TYR A 68 3.54 6.37 6.49
C TYR A 68 2.12 5.89 6.79
N LYS A 69 1.14 6.80 6.88
CA LYS A 69 -0.27 6.42 7.08
C LYS A 69 -0.77 5.53 5.93
N SER A 70 -0.43 5.86 4.69
CA SER A 70 -0.81 5.07 3.52
C SER A 70 -0.11 3.69 3.52
N TYR A 71 1.17 3.67 3.88
CA TYR A 71 1.96 2.46 4.04
C TYR A 71 1.38 1.52 5.10
N HIS A 72 1.04 2.06 6.27
CA HIS A 72 0.46 1.31 7.37
C HIS A 72 -0.93 0.76 7.01
N ASN A 73 -1.77 1.56 6.36
CA ASN A 73 -3.09 1.12 5.88
C ASN A 73 -3.01 0.01 4.83
N LEU A 74 -1.93 -0.04 4.05
CA LEU A 74 -1.68 -1.14 3.12
C LEU A 74 -1.22 -2.41 3.82
N GLY A 75 -0.96 -2.39 5.14
CA GLY A 75 -0.51 -3.51 5.96
C GLY A 75 1.00 -3.54 6.22
N GLY A 76 1.69 -2.40 6.04
CA GLY A 76 3.10 -2.25 6.37
C GLY A 76 3.32 -2.07 7.87
N ASN A 77 4.21 -2.88 8.46
CA ASN A 77 4.55 -2.82 9.89
C ASN A 77 5.90 -3.51 10.16
N ASP A 78 6.94 -3.01 9.49
CA ASP A 78 8.30 -3.54 9.58
C ASP A 78 9.26 -2.41 9.95
N VAL A 79 10.55 -2.59 9.66
CA VAL A 79 11.63 -1.62 9.91
C VAL A 79 11.26 -0.19 9.48
N ALA A 80 10.46 -0.01 8.42
CA ALA A 80 10.06 1.33 7.97
C ALA A 80 9.26 2.11 9.03
N THR A 81 8.51 1.42 9.89
CA THR A 81 7.80 2.03 11.02
C THR A 81 8.75 2.63 12.04
N ASP A 82 9.82 1.92 12.36
CA ASP A 82 10.83 2.40 13.31
C ASP A 82 11.59 3.60 12.72
N LEU A 83 11.99 3.51 11.45
CA LEU A 83 12.66 4.61 10.74
C LEU A 83 11.77 5.85 10.65
N TYR A 84 10.48 5.68 10.39
CA TYR A 84 9.51 6.77 10.44
C TYR A 84 9.49 7.43 11.82
N ASN A 85 9.36 6.63 12.89
CA ASN A 85 9.31 7.13 14.27
C ASN A 85 10.59 7.87 14.66
N GLU A 86 11.75 7.39 14.25
CA GLU A 86 13.04 8.05 14.47
C GLU A 86 13.12 9.38 13.72
N THR A 87 12.73 9.40 12.45
CA THR A 87 12.70 10.62 11.63
C THR A 87 11.77 11.68 12.23
N MET A 88 10.63 11.28 12.80
CA MET A 88 9.65 12.19 13.41
C MET A 88 10.14 12.86 14.70
N LYS A 89 11.14 12.26 15.37
CA LYS A 89 11.78 12.83 16.57
C LYS A 89 12.80 13.92 16.25
N LEU A 90 13.21 14.06 14.98
CA LEU A 90 14.14 15.10 14.55
C LEU A 90 13.56 16.50 14.77
N LYS A 91 14.46 17.46 14.98
CA LYS A 91 14.09 18.87 15.15
C LYS A 91 13.46 19.39 13.87
N VAL A 92 12.35 20.12 13.99
CA VAL A 92 11.66 20.69 12.84
C VAL A 92 12.35 21.99 12.44
N ARG A 93 12.80 22.06 11.18
CA ARG A 93 13.22 23.30 10.56
C ARG A 93 12.00 24.02 10.00
N LYS A 94 11.76 25.23 10.52
CA LYS A 94 10.69 26.14 10.05
C LYS A 94 10.99 26.64 8.64
#